data_AF-A0A958K4N3-F1
#
_entry.id   AF-A0A958K4N3-F1
#
_cell.length_a   1.000
_cell.length_b   1.000
_cell.length_c   1.000
_cell.angle_alpha   90.00
_cell.angle_beta   90.00
_cell.angle_gamma   90.00
#
_symmetry.space_group_name_H-M   'P 1'
#
loop_
_entity.id
_entity.type
_entity.pdbx_description
1 polymer ?
#
loop_
_entity_poly.entity_id
_entity_poly.type
_entity_poly.pdbx_seq_one_letter_code
_entity_poly.pdbx_strand_id
1 'polypeptide(L)'
;DDMGRMRFSEFGLEDLVANSLRQMCEDAGIKMRFTAENIGYELRCREPISFDIEYTRLLGYGAVHYLLDGQAGIMVVRDFDNLAFVPLVNMLGPDGTIRTRKVDLNSDMYKVASSFMIK
;
A
#
# COMPACT_ATOMS: atom_id res chain seq x y z
N ASP A 1 -15.25 5.38 -7.59
CA ASP A 1 -14.80 4.78 -8.86
C ASP A 1 -15.89 3.82 -9.33
N ASP A 2 -15.66 3.03 -10.37
CA ASP A 2 -16.66 2.09 -10.92
C ASP A 2 -17.04 0.97 -9.93
N MET A 3 -16.29 0.82 -8.83
CA MET A 3 -16.58 -0.08 -7.71
C MET A 3 -17.17 0.64 -6.49
N GLY A 4 -17.62 1.89 -6.64
CA GLY A 4 -18.24 2.68 -5.56
C GLY A 4 -17.27 3.19 -4.50
N ARG A 5 -15.94 3.12 -4.71
CA ARG A 5 -14.94 3.59 -3.76
C ARG A 5 -14.73 5.10 -3.86
N MET A 6 -14.46 5.74 -2.72
CA MET A 6 -14.13 7.16 -2.68
C MET A 6 -12.81 7.43 -3.41
N ARG A 7 -12.78 8.47 -4.23
CA ARG A 7 -11.58 8.90 -4.96
C ARG A 7 -10.76 9.86 -4.09
N PHE A 8 -9.94 9.31 -3.21
CA PHE A 8 -9.09 10.12 -2.32
C PHE A 8 -8.10 11.02 -3.09
N SER A 9 -7.73 10.66 -4.32
CA SER A 9 -6.86 11.50 -5.17
C SER A 9 -7.50 12.81 -5.63
N GLU A 10 -8.82 12.94 -5.54
CA GLU A 10 -9.54 14.18 -5.86
C GLU A 10 -9.65 15.11 -4.65
N PHE A 11 -9.22 14.65 -3.48
CA PHE A 11 -9.20 15.41 -2.25
C PHE A 11 -7.80 15.95 -1.99
N GLY A 12 -7.65 17.28 -1.94
CA GLY A 12 -6.37 17.96 -1.63
C GLY A 12 -5.99 17.83 -0.16
N LEU A 13 -5.66 16.61 0.27
CA LEU A 13 -5.26 16.32 1.65
C LEU A 13 -3.98 17.06 2.03
N GLU A 14 -3.05 17.17 1.08
CA GLU A 14 -1.78 17.85 1.20
C GLU A 14 -1.94 19.32 1.60
N ASP A 15 -2.89 20.03 0.97
CA ASP A 15 -3.19 21.42 1.29
C ASP A 15 -3.88 21.54 2.66
N LEU A 16 -4.79 20.61 2.97
CA LEU A 16 -5.45 20.57 4.27
C LEU A 16 -4.43 20.42 5.40
N VAL A 17 -3.52 19.46 5.27
CA VAL A 17 -2.45 19.21 6.24
C VAL A 17 -1.49 20.40 6.32
N ALA A 18 -1.06 20.95 5.18
CA ALA A 18 -0.16 22.10 5.15
C ALA A 18 -0.78 23.34 5.81
N ASN A 19 -2.08 23.58 5.61
CA ASN A 19 -2.80 24.69 6.23
C ASN A 19 -2.96 24.49 7.74
N SER A 20 -3.28 23.28 8.19
CA SER A 20 -3.33 22.97 9.64
C SER A 20 -1.97 23.17 10.31
N LEU A 21 -0.88 22.70 9.69
CA LEU A 21 0.47 22.89 10.22
C LEU A 21 0.88 24.37 10.23
N ARG A 22 0.51 25.13 9.19
CA ARG A 22 0.78 26.57 9.14
C ARG A 22 0.10 27.31 10.30
N GLN A 23 -1.17 27.02 10.57
CA GLN A 23 -1.88 27.60 11.71
C GLN A 23 -1.20 27.26 13.04
N MET A 24 -0.84 25.99 13.25
CA MET A 24 -0.13 25.56 14.47
C MET A 24 1.22 26.27 14.66
N CYS A 25 1.96 26.52 13.58
CA CYS A 25 3.21 27.27 13.65
C CYS A 25 2.99 28.76 13.95
N GLU A 26 1.97 29.38 13.34
CA GLU A 26 1.60 30.77 13.63
C GLU A 26 1.21 30.98 15.09
N ASP A 27 0.37 30.09 15.63
CA ASP A 27 -0.04 30.10 17.04
C ASP A 27 1.14 29.94 18.01
N ALA A 28 2.17 29.20 17.58
CA ALA A 28 3.41 29.00 18.34
C ALA A 28 4.47 30.09 18.09
N GLY A 29 4.21 31.08 17.23
CA GLY A 29 5.18 32.12 16.85
C GLY A 29 6.36 31.61 16.01
N ILE A 30 6.24 30.44 15.39
CA ILE A 30 7.28 29.80 14.58
C ILE A 30 7.09 30.19 13.11
N LYS A 31 8.10 30.86 12.54
CA LYS A 31 8.11 31.18 11.10
C LYS A 31 8.57 29.97 10.29
N MET A 32 7.64 29.26 9.68
CA MET A 32 7.91 28.09 8.83
C MET A 32 7.15 28.17 7.50
N ARG A 33 7.76 27.64 6.43
CA ARG A 33 7.12 27.55 5.10
C ARG A 33 6.84 26.09 4.79
N PHE A 34 5.59 25.79 4.44
CA PHE A 34 5.16 24.50 3.93
C PHE A 34 4.91 24.58 2.43
N THR A 35 5.40 23.58 1.70
CA THR A 35 5.08 23.31 0.30
C THR A 35 4.42 21.94 0.24
N ALA A 36 3.18 21.90 -0.22
CA ALA A 36 2.45 20.66 -0.43
C ALA A 36 2.92 20.01 -1.74
N GLU A 37 3.23 18.71 -1.70
CA GLU A 37 3.64 17.93 -2.86
C GLU A 37 2.77 16.66 -2.91
N ASN A 38 2.14 16.42 -4.05
CA ASN A 38 1.32 15.23 -4.27
C ASN A 38 2.01 14.35 -5.30
N ILE A 39 2.61 13.25 -4.84
CA ILE A 39 3.41 12.35 -5.66
C ILE A 39 2.71 11.00 -5.72
N GLY A 40 2.37 10.55 -6.92
CA GLY A 40 1.63 9.29 -7.07
C GLY A 40 1.73 8.67 -8.46
N TYR A 41 1.48 9.43 -9.52
CA TYR A 41 1.66 8.92 -10.89
C TYR A 41 3.12 8.67 -11.20
N GLU A 42 4.00 9.55 -10.73
CA GLU A 42 5.44 9.50 -10.88
C GLU A 42 6.04 8.23 -10.28
N LEU A 43 5.52 7.80 -9.13
CA LEU A 43 5.99 6.60 -8.43
C LEU A 43 5.41 5.32 -9.06
N ARG A 44 4.16 5.34 -9.52
CA ARG A 44 3.51 4.18 -10.15
C ARG A 44 4.05 3.83 -11.53
N CYS A 45 4.56 4.84 -12.24
CA CYS A 45 5.06 4.68 -13.61
C CYS A 45 6.60 4.57 -13.68
N ARG A 46 7.28 4.45 -12.54
CA ARG A 46 8.73 4.28 -12.51
C ARG A 46 9.10 2.85 -12.87
N GLU A 47 10.25 2.67 -13.51
CA GLU A 47 10.79 1.34 -13.79
C GLU A 47 10.96 0.52 -12.50
N PRO A 48 10.60 -0.78 -12.52
CA PRO A 48 10.68 -1.63 -11.35
C PRO A 48 12.13 -1.82 -10.91
N ILE A 49 12.37 -1.82 -9.61
CA ILE A 49 13.70 -2.13 -9.07
C ILE A 49 13.96 -3.64 -9.13
N SER A 50 15.20 -4.07 -8.82
CA SER A 50 15.57 -5.49 -8.84
C SER A 50 14.65 -6.38 -8.00
N PHE A 51 14.21 -5.88 -6.85
CA PHE A 51 13.24 -6.58 -6.00
C PHE A 51 11.91 -6.81 -6.72
N ASP A 52 11.34 -5.76 -7.32
CA ASP A 52 10.05 -5.85 -8.02
C ASP A 52 10.13 -6.82 -9.21
N ILE A 53 11.24 -6.81 -9.95
CA ILE A 53 11.46 -7.71 -11.09
C ILE A 53 11.50 -9.17 -10.62
N GLU A 54 12.28 -9.47 -9.57
CA GLU A 54 12.41 -10.83 -9.05
C GLU A 54 11.10 -11.31 -8.41
N TYR A 55 10.47 -10.47 -7.60
CA TYR A 55 9.18 -10.75 -6.97
C TYR A 55 8.09 -11.06 -8.01
N THR A 56 7.93 -10.21 -9.03
CA THR A 56 6.88 -10.40 -10.04
C THR A 56 7.15 -11.59 -10.96
N ARG A 57 8.42 -11.91 -11.25
CA ARG A 57 8.79 -13.13 -11.98
C ARG A 57 8.40 -14.39 -11.21
N LEU A 58 8.67 -14.43 -9.91
CA LEU A 58 8.26 -15.54 -9.04
C LEU A 58 6.74 -15.71 -9.00
N LEU A 59 6.00 -14.61 -8.82
CA LEU A 59 4.53 -14.65 -8.83
C LEU A 59 3.97 -15.15 -10.18
N GLY A 60 4.52 -14.65 -11.29
CA GLY A 60 4.12 -15.06 -12.63
C GLY A 60 4.40 -16.53 -12.91
N TYR A 61 5.58 -17.03 -12.49
CA TYR A 61 5.93 -18.45 -12.56
C TYR A 61 4.90 -19.31 -11.81
N GLY A 62 4.60 -18.94 -10.56
CA GLY A 62 3.60 -19.65 -9.75
C GLY A 62 2.23 -19.68 -10.40
N ALA A 63 1.78 -18.56 -10.97
CA ALA A 63 0.48 -18.46 -11.62
C ALA A 63 0.38 -19.37 -12.85
N VAL A 64 1.40 -19.36 -13.72
CA VAL A 64 1.43 -20.21 -14.92
C VAL A 64 1.45 -21.68 -14.54
N HIS A 65 2.31 -22.08 -13.59
CA HIS A 65 2.38 -23.48 -13.15
C HIS A 65 1.04 -23.98 -12.62
N TYR A 66 0.40 -23.19 -11.75
CA TYR A 66 -0.87 -23.57 -11.14
C TYR A 66 -1.99 -23.73 -12.16
N LEU A 67 -2.03 -22.88 -13.19
CA LEU A 67 -2.99 -22.97 -14.29
C LEU A 67 -2.71 -24.20 -15.18
N LEU A 68 -1.45 -24.52 -15.45
CA LEU A 68 -1.06 -25.70 -16.25
C LEU A 68 -1.44 -27.01 -15.55
N ASP A 69 -1.45 -27.03 -14.22
CA ASP A 69 -1.94 -28.16 -13.42
C ASP A 69 -3.49 -28.25 -13.37
N GLY A 70 -4.18 -27.46 -14.18
CA GLY A 70 -5.64 -27.44 -14.30
C GLY A 70 -6.36 -26.81 -13.12
N GLN A 71 -5.65 -26.07 -12.26
CA GLN A 71 -6.21 -25.42 -11.09
C GLN A 71 -6.54 -23.94 -11.36
N ALA A 72 -7.46 -23.36 -10.58
CA ALA A 72 -7.86 -21.96 -10.71
C ALA A 72 -8.33 -21.37 -9.36
N GLY A 73 -8.64 -20.07 -9.35
CA GLY A 73 -9.29 -19.42 -8.21
C GLY A 73 -8.36 -19.16 -7.01
N ILE A 74 -7.07 -18.97 -7.25
CA ILE A 74 -6.08 -18.67 -6.20
C ILE A 74 -5.44 -17.29 -6.38
N MET A 75 -4.85 -16.79 -5.31
CA MET A 75 -3.85 -15.74 -5.29
C MET A 75 -2.49 -16.37 -5.04
N VAL A 76 -1.53 -16.10 -5.92
CA VAL A 76 -0.12 -16.47 -5.69
C VAL A 76 0.46 -15.46 -4.72
N VAL A 77 1.11 -15.95 -3.66
CA VAL A 77 1.74 -15.15 -2.62
C VAL A 77 3.18 -15.62 -2.50
N ARG A 78 4.12 -14.70 -2.31
CA ARG A 78 5.48 -15.04 -1.91
C ARG A 78 5.60 -14.87 -0.39
N ASP A 79 5.99 -15.94 0.29
CA ASP A 79 6.35 -15.93 1.69
C ASP A 79 7.85 -16.21 1.82
N PHE A 80 8.63 -15.13 2.03
CA PHE A 80 10.08 -15.14 1.94
C PHE A 80 10.57 -15.83 0.66
N ASP A 81 11.21 -17.00 0.76
CA ASP A 81 11.77 -17.71 -0.39
C ASP A 81 10.79 -18.68 -1.05
N ASN A 82 9.57 -18.82 -0.51
CA ASN A 82 8.61 -19.81 -0.97
C ASN A 82 7.39 -19.16 -1.66
N LEU A 83 6.81 -19.88 -2.61
CA LEU A 83 5.49 -19.57 -3.14
C LEU A 83 4.41 -20.28 -2.31
N ALA A 84 3.38 -19.53 -1.98
CA ALA A 84 2.15 -20.01 -1.37
C ALA A 84 0.97 -19.70 -2.29
N PHE A 85 -0.06 -20.54 -2.23
CA PHE A 85 -1.26 -20.43 -3.06
C PHE A 85 -2.47 -20.31 -2.14
N VAL A 86 -3.09 -19.13 -2.13
CA VAL A 86 -4.21 -18.83 -1.23
C VAL A 86 -5.50 -18.84 -2.05
N PRO A 87 -6.48 -19.70 -1.74
CA PRO A 87 -7.79 -19.66 -2.40
C PRO A 87 -8.44 -18.28 -2.27
N LEU A 88 -8.90 -17.69 -3.38
CA LEU A 88 -9.52 -16.37 -3.38
C LEU A 88 -10.76 -16.32 -2.47
N VAL A 89 -11.50 -17.43 -2.37
CA VAL A 89 -12.66 -17.58 -1.49
C VAL A 89 -12.33 -17.35 -0.02
N ASN A 90 -11.11 -17.67 0.41
CA ASN A 90 -10.66 -17.44 1.79
C ASN A 90 -10.31 -15.96 2.07
N MET A 91 -10.18 -15.16 1.01
CA MET A 91 -9.88 -13.72 1.11
C MET A 91 -11.13 -12.84 1.07
N LEU A 92 -12.28 -13.42 0.72
CA LEU A 92 -13.54 -12.71 0.65
C LEU A 92 -14.10 -12.44 2.06
N GLY A 93 -14.52 -11.21 2.29
CA GLY A 93 -15.33 -10.84 3.44
C GLY A 93 -16.77 -11.35 3.31
N PRO A 94 -17.58 -11.21 4.37
CA PRO A 94 -19.00 -11.60 4.38
C PRO A 94 -19.85 -10.92 3.29
N ASP A 95 -19.41 -9.76 2.82
CA ASP A 95 -20.02 -8.95 1.76
C ASP A 95 -19.53 -9.31 0.35
N GLY A 96 -18.69 -10.35 0.23
CA GLY A 96 -18.13 -10.78 -1.06
C GLY A 96 -17.00 -9.89 -1.57
N THR A 97 -16.45 -8.98 -0.74
CA THR A 97 -15.34 -8.10 -1.12
C THR A 97 -14.05 -8.49 -0.40
N ILE A 98 -12.91 -8.36 -1.08
CA ILE A 98 -11.60 -8.50 -0.41
C ILE A 98 -11.35 -7.22 0.40
N ARG A 99 -11.24 -7.37 1.71
CA ARG A 99 -11.03 -6.23 2.61
C ARG A 99 -9.61 -5.67 2.51
N THR A 100 -9.51 -4.34 2.50
CA THR A 100 -8.22 -3.66 2.59
C THR A 100 -7.54 -3.96 3.92
N ARG A 101 -6.30 -4.48 3.86
CA ARG A 101 -5.48 -4.69 5.06
C ARG A 101 -4.95 -3.34 5.55
N LYS A 102 -5.30 -2.97 6.79
CA LYS A 102 -4.75 -1.79 7.47
C LYS A 102 -3.40 -2.14 8.08
N VAL A 103 -2.59 -1.11 8.34
CA VAL A 103 -1.36 -1.26 9.12
C VAL A 103 -1.73 -1.76 10.52
N ASP A 104 -1.06 -2.82 10.96
CA ASP A 104 -1.18 -3.31 12.34
C ASP A 104 -0.24 -2.52 13.25
N LEU A 105 -0.83 -1.63 14.06
CA LEU A 105 -0.11 -0.79 15.02
C LEU A 105 0.51 -1.60 16.17
N ASN A 106 0.09 -2.85 16.36
CA ASN A 106 0.66 -3.72 17.38
C ASN A 106 1.82 -4.58 16.87
N SER A 107 2.08 -4.59 15.56
CA SER A 107 3.16 -5.37 14.97
C SER A 107 4.54 -4.87 15.42
N ASP A 108 5.49 -5.79 15.58
CA ASP A 108 6.85 -5.44 15.97
C ASP A 108 7.53 -4.53 14.94
N MET A 109 7.30 -4.78 13.65
CA MET A 109 7.81 -3.93 12.58
C MET A 109 7.30 -2.49 12.71
N TYR A 110 6.00 -2.29 12.99
CA TYR A 110 5.47 -0.95 13.20
C TYR A 110 6.08 -0.28 14.44
N LYS A 111 6.17 -1.00 15.56
CA LYS A 111 6.75 -0.47 16.81
C LYS A 111 8.21 -0.07 16.64
N VAL A 112 9.00 -0.92 15.97
CA VAL A 112 10.41 -0.64 15.66
C VAL A 112 10.53 0.58 14.76
N ALA A 113 9.81 0.62 13.64
CA ALA A 113 9.82 1.77 12.74
C ALA A 113 9.40 3.07 13.47
N SER A 114 8.38 3.00 14.33
CA SER A 114 7.93 4.12 15.14
C SER A 114 8.97 4.60 16.16
N SER A 115 9.75 3.68 16.75
CA SER A 115 10.82 4.03 17.69
C SER A 115 12.02 4.71 17.05
N PHE A 116 12.29 4.44 15.76
CA PHE A 116 13.41 5.02 15.02
C PHE A 116 13.05 6.30 14.24
N MET A 117 11.76 6.65 14.14
CA MET A 117 11.38 7.97 13.65
C MET A 117 11.86 9.03 14.64
N ILE A 118 12.71 9.95 14.16
CA ILE A 118 13.16 11.11 14.94
C ILE A 118 11.92 11.97 15.23
N LYS A 119 11.60 12.15 16.51
CA LYS A 119 10.49 12.96 17.00
C LYS A 119 10.99 14.31 17.50
#